data_AF-A0A1V9FU36-F1
#
_entry.id   AF-A0A1V9FU36-F1
#
_cell.length_a   1.000
_cell.length_b   1.000
_cell.length_c   1.000
_cell.angle_alpha   90.00
_cell.angle_beta   90.00
_cell.angle_gamma   90.00
#
_symmetry.space_group_name_H-M   'P 1'
#
loop_
_entity.id
_entity.type
_entity.pdbx_description
1 polymer ?
#
loop_
_entity_poly.entity_id
_entity_poly.type
_entity_poly.pdbx_seq_one_letter_code
_entity_poly.pdbx_strand_id
1 'polypeptide(L)'
;MYTGLLKAPEEGICHLFYYCCMKDGQFQESELNTISDKLVSIDLHKKLNFKDEMRKFKSYQSSLTDEDMYLKYLISLIQPTNALALFSWCVELCASDSGVSAEEDALLFRIAKLLNIGETEKDLLQRLMIERSSVLVEKKF
;
A
#
# COMPACT_ATOMS: atom_id res chain seq x y z
N MET A 1 4.39 13.69 -16.28
CA MET A 1 3.14 12.91 -16.17
C MET A 1 3.52 11.47 -15.87
N TYR A 2 3.09 10.93 -14.74
CA TYR A 2 3.41 9.56 -14.31
C TYR A 2 2.55 8.50 -15.03
N THR A 3 1.43 8.91 -15.61
CA THR A 3 0.56 8.11 -16.47
C THR A 3 1.36 7.60 -17.68
N GLY A 4 1.55 6.29 -17.79
CA GLY A 4 2.34 5.65 -18.85
C GLY A 4 3.75 5.19 -18.44
N LEU A 5 4.21 5.55 -17.22
CA LEU A 5 5.44 4.97 -16.66
C LEU A 5 5.20 3.53 -16.18
N LEU A 6 4.03 3.28 -15.60
CA LEU A 6 3.60 1.93 -15.20
C LEU A 6 2.79 1.30 -16.33
N LYS A 7 3.11 0.07 -16.67
CA LYS A 7 2.55 -0.70 -17.79
C LYS A 7 1.94 -2.02 -17.34
N ALA A 8 2.37 -2.55 -16.20
CA ALA A 8 1.91 -3.82 -15.68
C ALA A 8 1.14 -3.66 -14.35
N PRO A 9 0.09 -4.47 -14.10
CA PRO A 9 -0.63 -4.50 -12.83
C PRO A 9 0.29 -4.69 -11.62
N GLU A 10 1.32 -5.52 -11.78
CA GLU A 10 2.33 -5.79 -10.77
C GLU A 10 3.07 -4.52 -10.33
N GLU A 11 3.46 -3.67 -11.29
CA GLU A 11 4.09 -2.38 -10.98
C GLU A 11 3.10 -1.47 -10.22
N GLY A 12 1.82 -1.51 -10.58
CA GLY A 12 0.77 -0.80 -9.86
C GLY A 12 0.68 -1.21 -8.39
N ILE A 13 0.70 -2.52 -8.10
CA ILE A 13 0.68 -3.05 -6.73
C ILE A 13 1.91 -2.59 -5.96
N CYS A 14 3.10 -2.75 -6.56
CA CYS A 14 4.37 -2.37 -5.95
C CYS A 14 4.40 -0.87 -5.58
N HIS A 15 3.93 -0.02 -6.48
CA HIS A 15 3.92 1.44 -6.25
C HIS A 15 2.81 1.88 -5.31
N LEU A 16 1.68 1.17 -5.26
CA LEU A 16 0.67 1.37 -4.22
C LEU A 16 1.23 1.03 -2.84
N PHE A 17 1.99 -0.05 -2.72
CA PHE A 17 2.61 -0.45 -1.45
C PHE A 17 3.70 0.52 -1.00
N TYR A 18 4.52 1.01 -1.93
CA TYR A 18 5.44 2.12 -1.65
C TYR A 18 4.71 3.33 -1.10
N TYR A 19 3.57 3.68 -1.70
CA TYR A 19 2.79 4.82 -1.27
C TYR A 19 2.17 4.62 0.13
N CYS A 20 1.75 3.39 0.47
CA CYS A 20 1.19 3.07 1.79
C CYS A 20 2.21 3.17 2.93
N CYS A 21 3.49 2.86 2.66
CA CYS A 21 4.55 2.95 3.66
C CYS A 21 5.30 4.28 3.63
N MET A 22 5.03 5.16 2.67
CA MET A 22 5.77 6.40 2.54
C MET A 22 5.16 7.48 3.40
N LYS A 23 5.74 7.69 4.58
CA LYS A 23 5.40 8.80 5.46
C LYS A 23 6.30 10.01 5.19
N ASP A 24 5.72 11.20 5.09
CA ASP A 24 6.44 12.47 4.94
C ASP A 24 7.45 12.56 3.79
N GLY A 25 7.33 11.69 2.78
CA GLY A 25 8.24 11.64 1.65
C GLY A 25 9.60 10.97 1.94
N GLN A 26 9.72 10.21 3.03
CA GLN A 26 10.88 9.36 3.32
C GLN A 26 10.49 7.90 3.52
N PHE A 27 11.44 7.01 3.29
CA PHE A 27 11.31 5.59 3.58
C PHE A 27 12.27 5.24 4.69
N GLN A 28 11.75 4.64 5.76
CA GLN A 28 12.56 3.96 6.75
C GLN A 28 13.01 2.59 6.20
N GLU A 29 14.18 2.12 6.64
CA GLU A 29 14.70 0.83 6.21
C GLU A 29 13.80 -0.34 6.65
N SER A 30 13.14 -0.20 7.80
CA SER A 30 12.11 -1.14 8.30
C SER A 30 10.94 -1.28 7.33
N GLU A 31 10.38 -0.16 6.87
CA GLU A 31 9.26 -0.11 5.93
C GLU A 31 9.61 -0.79 4.59
N LEU A 32 10.83 -0.55 4.08
CA LEU A 32 11.29 -1.20 2.84
C LEU A 32 11.40 -2.72 2.99
N ASN A 33 11.85 -3.20 4.15
CA ASN A 33 11.87 -4.64 4.43
C ASN A 33 10.45 -5.20 4.47
N THR A 34 9.50 -4.51 5.12
CA THR A 34 8.10 -4.93 5.17
C THR A 34 7.47 -5.00 3.77
N ILE A 35 7.71 -4.01 2.92
CA ILE A 35 7.22 -4.01 1.52
C ILE A 35 7.86 -5.16 0.74
N SER A 36 9.18 -5.35 0.86
CA SER A 36 9.90 -6.42 0.19
C SER A 36 9.35 -7.79 0.60
N ASP A 37 9.18 -8.04 1.89
CA ASP A 37 8.62 -9.29 2.42
C ASP A 37 7.18 -9.50 1.93
N LYS A 38 6.37 -8.44 1.86
CA LYS A 38 5.01 -8.51 1.33
C LYS A 38 5.01 -8.91 -0.15
N LEU A 39 5.83 -8.27 -0.99
CA LEU A 39 5.96 -8.59 -2.41
C LEU A 39 6.50 -10.00 -2.65
N VAL A 40 7.37 -10.49 -1.76
CA VAL A 40 7.84 -11.89 -1.78
C VAL A 40 6.70 -12.85 -1.47
N SER A 41 5.90 -12.57 -0.43
CA SER A 41 4.78 -13.42 0.01
C SER A 41 3.70 -13.65 -1.05
N ILE A 42 3.61 -12.76 -2.04
CA ILE A 42 2.65 -12.81 -3.15
C ILE A 42 3.34 -13.08 -4.50
N ASP A 43 4.58 -13.60 -4.48
CA ASP A 43 5.36 -14.00 -5.65
C ASP A 43 5.64 -12.89 -6.69
N LEU A 44 5.44 -11.62 -6.33
CA LEU A 44 5.63 -10.46 -7.20
C LEU A 44 7.12 -10.20 -7.51
N HIS A 45 8.01 -10.59 -6.61
CA HIS A 45 9.48 -10.50 -6.78
C HIS A 45 10.02 -11.25 -8.02
N LYS A 46 9.28 -12.23 -8.55
CA LYS A 46 9.66 -12.98 -9.76
C LYS A 46 9.42 -12.18 -11.05
N LYS A 47 8.53 -11.20 -10.99
CA LYS A 47 8.07 -10.41 -12.14
C LYS A 47 8.66 -9.00 -12.15
N LEU A 48 9.13 -8.52 -11.01
CA LEU A 48 9.62 -7.16 -10.83
C LEU A 48 10.97 -7.13 -10.13
N ASN A 49 11.83 -6.20 -10.55
CA ASN A 49 13.01 -5.83 -9.78
C ASN A 49 12.65 -4.73 -8.79
N PHE A 50 12.57 -5.08 -7.50
CA PHE A 50 12.25 -4.16 -6.42
C PHE A 50 13.09 -2.87 -6.43
N LYS A 51 14.40 -2.99 -6.67
CA LYS A 51 15.32 -1.84 -6.66
C LYS A 51 15.04 -0.89 -7.83
N ASP A 52 14.70 -1.43 -8.99
CA ASP A 52 14.40 -0.63 -10.17
C ASP A 52 13.04 0.07 -10.01
N GLU A 53 12.03 -0.62 -9.48
CA GLU A 53 10.72 -0.03 -9.21
C GLU A 53 10.81 1.06 -8.14
N MET A 54 11.61 0.88 -7.09
CA MET A 54 11.82 1.92 -6.07
C MET A 54 12.51 3.16 -6.67
N ARG A 55 13.53 2.97 -7.52
CA ARG A 55 14.19 4.09 -8.22
C ARG A 55 13.21 4.82 -9.12
N LYS A 56 12.39 4.07 -9.86
CA LYS A 56 11.35 4.59 -10.74
C LYS A 56 10.33 5.39 -9.95
N PHE A 57 9.80 4.86 -8.85
CA PHE A 57 8.87 5.55 -7.97
C PHE A 57 9.46 6.89 -7.46
N LYS A 58 10.67 6.84 -6.86
CA LYS A 58 11.37 8.04 -6.37
C LYS A 58 11.60 9.10 -7.45
N SER A 59 11.78 8.70 -8.71
CA SER A 59 12.05 9.63 -9.81
C SER A 59 10.88 10.58 -10.13
N TYR A 60 9.65 10.16 -9.85
CA TYR A 60 8.44 10.96 -10.16
C TYR A 60 7.61 11.32 -8.93
N GLN A 61 7.93 10.76 -7.77
CA GLN A 61 7.17 10.97 -6.53
C GLN A 61 7.02 12.46 -6.17
N SER A 62 8.08 13.27 -6.30
CA SER A 62 8.04 14.72 -6.02
C SER A 62 7.13 15.50 -6.98
N SER A 63 6.73 14.89 -8.10
CA SER A 63 5.80 15.47 -9.07
C SER A 63 4.35 15.01 -8.86
N LEU A 64 4.08 14.16 -7.85
CA LEU A 64 2.73 13.75 -7.46
C LEU A 64 2.04 14.91 -6.73
N THR A 65 1.29 15.70 -7.49
CA THR A 65 0.55 16.87 -6.98
C THR A 65 -0.93 16.58 -6.75
N ASP A 66 -1.47 15.58 -7.45
CA ASP A 66 -2.84 15.09 -7.30
C ASP A 66 -2.81 13.61 -6.91
N GLU A 67 -2.90 13.39 -5.61
CA GLU A 67 -2.90 12.07 -4.98
C GLU A 67 -4.14 11.24 -5.37
N ASP A 68 -5.31 11.87 -5.46
CA ASP A 68 -6.55 11.16 -5.83
C ASP A 68 -6.50 10.66 -7.27
N MET A 69 -5.94 11.46 -8.19
CA MET A 69 -5.69 11.02 -9.56
C MET A 69 -4.66 9.91 -9.62
N TYR A 70 -3.61 9.97 -8.81
CA TYR A 70 -2.58 8.94 -8.74
C TYR A 70 -3.13 7.60 -8.23
N LEU A 71 -3.88 7.61 -7.12
CA LEU A 71 -4.50 6.41 -6.57
C LEU A 71 -5.54 5.81 -7.53
N LYS A 72 -6.34 6.64 -8.21
CA LYS A 72 -7.25 6.20 -9.27
C LYS A 72 -6.48 5.52 -10.40
N TYR A 73 -5.38 6.11 -10.84
CA TYR A 73 -4.52 5.53 -11.88
C TYR A 73 -3.99 4.15 -11.46
N LEU A 74 -3.40 4.04 -10.27
CA LEU A 74 -2.90 2.77 -9.75
C LEU A 74 -3.99 1.71 -9.68
N ILE A 75 -5.14 2.02 -9.08
CA ILE A 75 -6.24 1.07 -8.95
C ILE A 75 -6.80 0.66 -10.31
N SER A 76 -6.87 1.59 -11.28
CA SER A 76 -7.29 1.30 -12.65
C SER A 76 -6.31 0.40 -13.42
N LEU A 77 -5.02 0.47 -13.08
CA LEU A 77 -3.97 -0.37 -13.65
C LEU A 77 -3.97 -1.77 -13.02
N ILE A 78 -4.17 -1.84 -11.70
CA ILE A 78 -4.19 -3.11 -10.94
C ILE A 78 -5.43 -3.93 -11.31
N GLN A 79 -6.58 -3.28 -11.50
CA GLN A 79 -7.88 -3.93 -11.73
C GLN A 79 -8.14 -5.08 -10.72
N PRO A 80 -8.16 -4.78 -9.42
CA PRO A 80 -8.18 -5.82 -8.40
C PRO A 80 -9.47 -6.62 -8.45
N THR A 81 -9.35 -7.93 -8.73
CA THR A 81 -10.47 -8.86 -8.66
C THR A 81 -10.90 -9.13 -7.22
N ASN A 82 -9.96 -9.04 -6.27
CA ASN A 82 -10.19 -9.21 -4.84
C ASN A 82 -9.87 -7.89 -4.10
N ALA A 83 -10.77 -6.92 -4.21
CA ALA A 83 -10.60 -5.57 -3.65
C ALA A 83 -10.30 -5.57 -2.14
N LEU A 84 -11.01 -6.39 -1.36
CA LEU A 84 -10.77 -6.53 0.08
C LEU A 84 -9.38 -7.07 0.41
N ALA A 85 -8.84 -7.97 -0.41
CA ALA A 85 -7.49 -8.50 -0.21
C ALA A 85 -6.44 -7.40 -0.43
N LEU A 86 -6.55 -6.66 -1.54
CA LEU A 86 -5.67 -5.53 -1.82
C LEU A 86 -5.73 -4.49 -0.70
N PHE A 87 -6.94 -4.14 -0.27
CA PHE A 87 -7.14 -3.18 0.81
C PHE A 87 -6.55 -3.68 2.13
N SER A 88 -6.74 -4.96 2.47
CA SER A 88 -6.20 -5.55 3.70
C SER A 88 -4.67 -5.46 3.76
N TRP A 89 -3.98 -5.60 2.63
CA TRP A 89 -2.54 -5.40 2.55
C TRP A 89 -2.14 -3.94 2.70
N CYS A 90 -2.90 -3.00 2.13
CA CYS A 90 -2.67 -1.57 2.33
C CYS A 90 -2.80 -1.21 3.82
N VAL A 91 -3.83 -1.72 4.50
CA VAL A 91 -4.01 -1.54 5.95
C VAL A 91 -2.83 -2.10 6.73
N GLU A 92 -2.40 -3.33 6.41
CA GLU A 92 -1.27 -3.97 7.08
C GLU A 92 0.04 -3.17 6.91
N LEU A 93 0.28 -2.64 5.71
CA LEU A 93 1.45 -1.82 5.40
C LEU A 93 1.42 -0.47 6.11
N CYS A 94 0.27 0.21 6.17
CA CYS A 94 0.12 1.46 6.93
C CYS A 94 0.19 1.26 8.45
N ALA A 95 -0.08 0.05 8.95
CA ALA A 95 -0.04 -0.27 10.37
C ALA A 95 1.28 -0.92 10.83
N SER A 96 2.30 -1.00 9.95
CA SER A 96 3.58 -1.67 10.27
C SER A 96 4.31 -1.03 11.44
N ASP A 97 4.17 0.28 11.58
CA ASP A 97 4.98 1.11 12.49
C ASP A 97 4.22 1.43 13.79
N SER A 98 3.58 0.39 14.36
CA SER A 98 2.89 0.38 15.68
C SER A 98 1.59 1.19 15.81
N GLY A 99 1.04 1.67 14.69
CA GLY A 99 -0.28 2.31 14.63
C GLY A 99 -0.56 2.91 13.27
N VAL A 100 -1.78 3.41 13.08
CA VAL A 100 -2.19 4.14 11.87
C VAL A 100 -2.35 5.61 12.24
N SER A 101 -1.56 6.49 11.63
CA SER A 101 -1.66 7.93 11.79
C SER A 101 -2.90 8.51 11.07
N ALA A 102 -3.26 9.76 11.37
CA ALA A 102 -4.39 10.42 10.72
C ALA A 102 -4.23 10.55 9.19
N GLU A 103 -3.00 10.71 8.72
CA GLU A 103 -2.67 10.79 7.29
C GLU A 103 -2.83 9.43 6.60
N GLU A 104 -2.33 8.37 7.23
CA GLU A 104 -2.51 6.99 6.76
C GLU A 104 -3.98 6.57 6.79
N ASP A 105 -4.76 6.98 7.79
CA ASP A 105 -6.20 6.70 7.82
C ASP A 105 -6.94 7.44 6.68
N ALA A 106 -6.54 8.67 6.39
CA ALA A 106 -7.08 9.43 5.25
C ALA A 106 -6.72 8.76 3.91
N LEU A 107 -5.49 8.25 3.77
CA LEU A 107 -5.07 7.46 2.62
C LEU A 107 -5.91 6.19 2.48
N LEU A 108 -6.03 5.40 3.55
CA LEU A 108 -6.82 4.17 3.57
C LEU A 108 -8.29 4.44 3.25
N PHE A 109 -8.86 5.54 3.75
CA PHE A 109 -10.22 5.96 3.39
C PHE A 109 -10.37 6.21 1.88
N ARG A 110 -9.41 6.89 1.25
CA ARG A 110 -9.44 7.13 -0.21
C ARG A 110 -9.30 5.83 -0.99
N ILE A 111 -8.38 4.96 -0.61
CA ILE A 111 -8.19 3.64 -1.24
C ILE A 111 -9.49 2.82 -1.11
N ALA A 112 -10.09 2.73 0.08
CA ALA A 112 -11.34 2.02 0.32
C ALA A 112 -12.47 2.53 -0.60
N LYS A 113 -12.62 3.85 -0.70
CA LYS A 113 -13.60 4.48 -1.59
C LYS A 113 -13.37 4.13 -3.06
N LEU A 114 -12.13 4.14 -3.52
CA LEU A 114 -11.78 3.79 -4.90
C LEU A 114 -11.95 2.29 -5.21
N LEU A 115 -11.83 1.44 -4.19
CA LEU A 115 -12.09 0.01 -4.26
C LEU A 115 -13.56 -0.36 -4.02
N ASN A 116 -14.43 0.64 -3.80
CA ASN A 116 -15.85 0.47 -3.48
C ASN A 116 -16.07 -0.42 -2.24
N ILE A 117 -15.25 -0.22 -1.22
CA ILE A 117 -15.34 -0.89 0.08
C ILE A 117 -16.13 0.00 1.04
N GLY A 118 -17.13 -0.57 1.72
CA GLY A 118 -17.96 0.14 2.68
C GLY A 118 -17.20 0.50 3.96
N GLU A 119 -17.72 1.47 4.71
CA GLU A 119 -17.12 1.93 5.97
C GLU A 119 -17.05 0.80 7.02
N THR A 120 -18.06 -0.07 7.05
CA THR A 120 -18.09 -1.21 7.98
C THR A 120 -16.96 -2.20 7.69
N GLU A 121 -16.73 -2.55 6.43
CA GLU A 121 -15.63 -3.44 6.04
C GLU A 121 -14.26 -2.78 6.27
N LYS A 122 -14.14 -1.48 5.99
CA LYS A 122 -12.92 -0.70 6.27
C LYS A 122 -12.56 -0.77 7.75
N ASP A 123 -13.51 -0.41 8.61
CA ASP A 123 -13.31 -0.34 10.06
C ASP A 123 -13.00 -1.72 10.66
N LEU A 124 -13.69 -2.76 10.19
CA LEU A 124 -13.43 -4.15 10.58
C LEU A 124 -12.00 -4.58 10.22
N LEU A 125 -11.55 -4.28 8.99
CA LEU A 125 -10.21 -4.66 8.54
C LEU A 125 -9.11 -3.91 9.29
N GLN A 126 -9.29 -2.62 9.57
CA GLN A 126 -8.35 -1.84 10.38
C GLN A 126 -8.24 -2.40 11.80
N ARG A 127 -9.37 -2.64 12.46
CA ARG A 127 -9.39 -3.24 13.81
C ARG A 127 -8.75 -4.61 13.85
N LEU A 128 -9.08 -5.48 12.88
CA LEU A 128 -8.49 -6.81 12.77
C LEU A 128 -6.96 -6.74 12.63
N MET A 129 -6.44 -5.82 11.81
CA MET A 129 -4.99 -5.70 11.62
C MET A 129 -4.29 -5.19 12.87
N ILE A 130 -4.88 -4.22 13.58
CA ILE A 130 -4.35 -3.74 14.86
C ILE A 130 -4.29 -4.88 15.88
N GLU A 131 -5.38 -5.63 16.05
CA GLU A 131 -5.43 -6.78 16.96
C GLU A 131 -4.39 -7.84 16.58
N ARG A 132 -4.27 -8.17 15.29
CA ARG A 132 -3.24 -9.12 14.80
C ARG A 132 -1.82 -8.65 15.10
N SER A 133 -1.53 -7.37 14.90
CA SER A 133 -0.22 -6.79 15.23
C SER A 133 0.07 -6.89 16.73
N SER A 134 -0.91 -6.59 17.59
CA SER A 134 -0.79 -6.78 19.05
C SER A 134 -0.54 -8.24 19.42
N VAL A 135 -1.24 -9.21 18.82
CA VAL A 135 -1.00 -10.65 19.04
C VAL A 135 0.41 -11.06 18.62
N LEU A 136 0.93 -10.54 17.50
CA LEU A 136 2.29 -10.85 17.05
C LEU A 136 3.36 -10.40 18.05
N VAL A 137 3.15 -9.26 18.71
CA VAL A 137 4.06 -8.70 19.72
C VAL A 137 3.88 -9.36 21.08
N GLU A 138 2.65 -9.45 21.57
CA GLU A 138 2.35 -9.89 22.95
C GLU A 138 2.16 -11.40 23.09
N LYS A 139 1.98 -12.13 21.99
CA LYS A 139 1.67 -13.58 21.95
C LYS A 139 0.43 -13.98 22.77
N LYS A 140 -0.52 -13.05 22.95
CA LYS A 140 -1.82 -13.29 23.59
C LYS A 140 -2.91 -13.38 22.54
N PHE A 141 -3.78 -14.37 22.66
CA PHE A 141 -4.96 -14.58 21.82
C PHE A 141 -6.23 -14.28 22.60
#